data_AF-A0A813BPV9-F1
#
_entry.id   AF-A0A813BPV9-F1
#
_cell.length_a   1.000
_cell.length_b   1.000
_cell.length_c   1.000
_cell.angle_alpha   90.00
_cell.angle_beta   90.00
_cell.angle_gamma   90.00
#
_symmetry.space_group_name_H-M   'P 1'
#
loop_
_entity.id
_entity.type
_entity.pdbx_description
1 polymer ?
#
loop_
_entity_poly.entity_id
_entity_poly.type
_entity_poly.pdbx_seq_one_letter_code
_entity_poly.pdbx_strand_id
1 'polypeptide(L)'
;DMSALSVPTDALVVDALIRSCEPGGKWAVAMHLLQSLPDLGILPDLRLYNTVLGVCSAAGQWQQGAGLLERARNAALQPDAFSFSVCVTACERTTRWAGALGSLREMRRQRVEPNEVTFNAAIRACEAFPDVALGLLADMGAASIPKSIITVNAALHALGAALGRWAEALWLLSEVEPGLLF
;
A
#
# COMPACT_ATOMS: atom_id res chain seq x y z
N ASP A 1 8.22 43.27 -12.33
CA ASP A 1 6.81 42.94 -12.11
C ASP A 1 6.46 41.57 -12.67
N MET A 2 6.31 40.60 -11.77
CA MET A 2 5.92 39.20 -12.06
C MET A 2 4.44 38.94 -11.67
N SER A 3 3.62 39.99 -11.62
CA SER A 3 2.23 39.93 -11.15
C SER A 3 1.18 39.69 -12.26
N ALA A 4 1.58 39.18 -13.43
CA ALA A 4 0.68 39.03 -14.59
C ALA A 4 0.75 37.66 -15.28
N LEU A 5 0.97 36.58 -14.53
CA LEU A 5 0.49 35.25 -14.94
C LEU A 5 -0.53 34.78 -13.89
N SER A 6 -1.82 35.04 -14.15
CA SER A 6 -2.89 34.25 -13.53
C SER A 6 -2.86 32.86 -14.16
N VAL A 7 -1.82 32.07 -13.86
CA VAL A 7 -1.95 30.62 -14.01
C VAL A 7 -2.99 30.26 -12.96
N PRO A 8 -4.16 29.72 -13.34
CA PRO A 8 -5.08 29.23 -12.34
C PRO A 8 -4.28 28.28 -11.46
N THR A 9 -4.40 28.44 -10.15
CA THR A 9 -3.77 27.55 -9.16
C THR A 9 -4.51 26.20 -9.20
N ASP A 10 -4.66 25.64 -10.40
CA ASP A 10 -5.39 24.45 -10.70
C ASP A 10 -4.62 23.28 -10.12
N ALA A 11 -5.34 22.28 -9.65
CA ALA A 11 -4.84 21.10 -8.95
C ALA A 11 -3.57 20.44 -9.52
N LEU A 12 -3.21 20.71 -10.79
CA LEU A 12 -1.94 20.30 -11.42
C LEU A 12 -0.69 20.90 -10.76
N VAL A 13 -0.70 22.20 -10.43
CA VAL A 13 0.47 22.84 -9.77
C VAL A 13 0.64 22.26 -8.37
N VAL A 14 -0.48 22.04 -7.68
CA VAL A 14 -0.51 21.41 -6.36
C VAL A 14 -0.03 19.96 -6.44
N ASP A 15 -0.50 19.17 -7.40
CA ASP A 15 -0.05 17.79 -7.61
C ASP A 15 1.46 17.73 -7.87
N ALA A 16 1.99 18.61 -8.71
CA ALA A 16 3.43 18.70 -8.96
C ALA A 16 4.23 19.07 -7.71
N LEU A 17 3.74 20.02 -6.90
CA LEU A 17 4.36 20.38 -5.62
C LEU A 17 4.36 19.21 -4.63
N ILE A 18 3.24 18.49 -4.53
CA ILE A 18 3.13 17.30 -3.67
C ILE A 18 4.09 16.21 -4.15
N ARG A 19 4.17 15.92 -5.46
CA ARG A 19 5.13 14.95 -6.02
C ARG A 19 6.57 15.32 -5.71
N SER A 20 6.90 16.62 -5.74
CA SER A 20 8.25 17.09 -5.40
C SER A 20 8.65 16.80 -3.94
N CYS A 21 7.69 16.49 -3.07
CA CYS A 21 7.94 16.11 -1.68
C CYS A 21 8.39 14.65 -1.53
N GLU A 22 8.19 13.79 -2.54
CA GLU A 22 8.48 12.35 -2.46
C GLU A 22 9.98 12.04 -2.24
N PRO A 23 10.93 12.58 -3.03
CA PRO A 23 12.35 12.23 -2.88
C PRO A 23 12.94 12.69 -1.55
N GLY A 24 12.35 13.72 -0.93
CA GLY A 24 12.76 14.26 0.37
C GLY A 24 12.04 13.63 1.56
N GLY A 25 11.15 12.67 1.34
CA GLY A 25 10.30 12.10 2.40
C GLY A 25 9.46 13.15 3.13
N LYS A 26 9.13 14.28 2.48
CA LYS A 26 8.47 15.43 3.10
C LYS A 26 6.95 15.22 3.19
N TRP A 27 6.54 14.09 3.74
CA TRP A 27 5.12 13.70 3.87
C TRP A 27 4.30 14.73 4.66
N ALA A 28 4.87 15.35 5.69
CA ALA A 28 4.19 16.35 6.50
C ALA A 28 3.84 17.61 5.67
N VAL A 29 4.74 18.02 4.77
CA VAL A 29 4.49 19.14 3.84
C VAL A 29 3.41 18.76 2.84
N ALA A 30 3.49 17.57 2.25
CA ALA A 30 2.46 17.07 1.34
C ALA A 30 1.07 17.03 1.98
N MET A 31 0.97 16.57 3.23
CA MET A 31 -0.28 16.57 4.01
C MET A 31 -0.79 17.98 4.31
N HIS A 32 0.11 18.89 4.72
CA HIS A 32 -0.27 20.27 5.00
C HIS A 32 -0.80 20.97 3.74
N LEU A 33 -0.14 20.77 2.60
CA LEU A 33 -0.59 21.27 1.31
C LEU A 33 -2.00 20.78 1.00
N LEU A 34 -2.26 19.47 1.10
CA LEU A 34 -3.60 18.89 0.88
C LEU A 34 -4.67 19.51 1.80
N GLN A 35 -4.34 19.75 3.06
CA GLN A 35 -5.25 20.35 4.05
C GLN A 35 -5.53 21.82 3.79
N SER A 36 -4.61 22.56 3.19
CA SER A 36 -4.78 23.99 2.85
C SER A 36 -5.59 24.25 1.57
N LEU A 37 -5.90 23.21 0.78
CA LEU A 37 -6.59 23.39 -0.51
C LEU A 37 -8.02 23.93 -0.39
N PRO A 38 -8.85 23.50 0.58
CA PRO A 38 -10.17 24.09 0.77
C PRO A 38 -10.11 25.59 1.07
N ASP A 39 -9.09 26.06 1.79
CA ASP A 39 -8.88 27.48 2.10
C ASP A 39 -8.54 28.30 0.84
N LEU A 40 -8.00 27.64 -0.18
CA LEU A 40 -7.72 28.21 -1.51
C LEU A 40 -8.90 28.05 -2.48
N GLY A 41 -10.04 27.51 -2.03
CA GLY A 41 -11.21 27.23 -2.87
C GLY A 41 -11.04 26.02 -3.80
N ILE A 42 -10.03 25.17 -3.56
CA ILE A 42 -9.74 23.98 -4.38
C ILE A 42 -10.24 22.75 -3.63
N LEU A 43 -11.14 21.99 -4.27
CA LEU A 43 -11.60 20.71 -3.74
C LEU A 43 -10.65 19.59 -4.18
N PRO A 44 -10.00 18.87 -3.23
CA PRO A 44 -9.12 17.76 -3.58
C PRO A 44 -9.92 16.60 -4.21
N ASP A 45 -9.43 16.08 -5.33
CA ASP A 45 -9.94 14.85 -5.95
C ASP A 45 -9.22 13.61 -5.40
N LEU A 46 -9.74 12.42 -5.72
CA LEU A 46 -9.12 11.15 -5.29
C LEU A 46 -7.67 11.02 -5.80
N ARG A 47 -7.38 11.54 -7.00
CA ARG A 47 -6.03 11.52 -7.57
C ARG A 47 -5.04 12.26 -6.66
N LEU A 48 -5.41 13.42 -6.14
CA LEU A 48 -4.56 14.20 -5.26
C LEU A 48 -4.34 13.52 -3.91
N TYR A 49 -5.38 12.89 -3.35
CA TYR A 49 -5.24 12.01 -2.19
C TYR A 49 -4.25 10.87 -2.48
N ASN A 50 -4.36 10.22 -3.65
CA ASN A 50 -3.47 9.15 -4.07
C ASN A 50 -2.01 9.62 -4.24
N THR A 51 -1.79 10.85 -4.70
CA THR A 51 -0.45 11.44 -4.77
C THR A 51 0.14 11.61 -3.36
N VAL A 52 -0.62 12.15 -2.40
CA VAL A 52 -0.14 12.30 -1.01
C VAL A 52 0.06 10.94 -0.34
N LEU A 53 -0.82 9.96 -0.62
CA LEU A 53 -0.64 8.57 -0.19
C LEU A 53 0.68 7.99 -0.69
N GLY A 54 1.03 8.23 -1.96
CA GLY A 54 2.32 7.83 -2.54
C GLY A 54 3.51 8.40 -1.77
N VAL A 55 3.48 9.70 -1.47
CA VAL A 55 4.52 10.37 -0.66
C VAL A 55 4.60 9.75 0.75
N CYS A 56 3.46 9.49 1.39
CA CYS A 56 3.42 8.85 2.71
C CYS A 56 3.99 7.42 2.66
N SER A 57 3.69 6.67 1.60
CA SER A 57 4.17 5.30 1.41
C SER A 57 5.67 5.25 1.18
N ALA A 58 6.21 6.13 0.35
CA ALA A 58 7.65 6.29 0.15
C ALA A 58 8.39 6.63 1.46
N ALA A 59 7.74 7.41 2.33
CA ALA A 59 8.25 7.76 3.66
C ALA A 59 7.95 6.72 4.76
N GLY A 60 7.31 5.58 4.44
CA GLY A 60 6.93 4.53 5.41
C GLY A 60 5.84 4.93 6.40
N GLN A 61 5.12 6.03 6.17
CA GLN A 61 4.10 6.57 7.07
C GLN A 61 2.74 5.92 6.88
N TRP A 62 2.64 4.62 7.15
CA TRP A 62 1.41 3.85 6.92
C TRP A 62 0.21 4.36 7.76
N GLN A 63 0.43 4.84 8.99
CA GLN A 63 -0.67 5.38 9.81
C GLN A 63 -1.26 6.66 9.19
N GLN A 64 -0.40 7.51 8.63
CA GLN A 64 -0.85 8.72 7.93
C GLN A 64 -1.59 8.35 6.64
N GLY A 65 -1.11 7.31 5.93
CA GLY A 65 -1.80 6.75 4.78
C GLY A 65 -3.20 6.23 5.12
N ALA A 66 -3.34 5.45 6.20
CA ALA A 66 -4.64 4.97 6.66
C ALA A 66 -5.60 6.13 7.02
N GLY A 67 -5.10 7.15 7.73
CA GLY A 67 -5.89 8.34 8.04
C GLY A 67 -6.29 9.15 6.81
N LEU A 68 -5.47 9.16 5.75
CA LEU A 68 -5.81 9.80 4.48
C LEU A 68 -6.94 9.06 3.75
N LEU A 69 -6.97 7.73 3.78
CA LEU A 69 -8.08 6.95 3.24
C LEU A 69 -9.40 7.26 3.95
N GLU A 70 -9.37 7.41 5.29
CA GLU A 70 -10.54 7.82 6.06
C GLU A 70 -11.00 9.24 5.72
N ARG A 71 -10.06 10.18 5.55
CA ARG A 71 -10.38 11.56 5.13
C ARG A 71 -10.97 11.62 3.72
N ALA A 72 -10.42 10.87 2.77
CA ALA A 72 -10.96 10.78 1.42
C ALA A 72 -12.43 10.32 1.47
N ARG A 73 -12.73 9.32 2.31
CA ARG A 73 -14.11 8.86 2.53
C ARG A 73 -15.02 9.91 3.16
N ASN A 74 -14.54 10.62 4.17
CA ASN A 74 -15.31 11.71 4.79
C ASN A 74 -15.59 12.85 3.80
N ALA A 75 -14.75 13.01 2.78
CA ALA A 75 -14.97 13.90 1.65
C ALA A 75 -15.85 13.28 0.54
N ALA A 76 -16.54 12.17 0.81
CA ALA A 76 -17.37 11.42 -0.13
C ALA A 76 -16.62 10.86 -1.37
N LEU A 77 -15.30 10.75 -1.30
CA LEU A 77 -14.49 10.05 -2.30
C LEU A 77 -14.48 8.55 -1.99
N GLN A 78 -14.33 7.73 -3.02
CA GLN A 78 -14.23 6.27 -2.89
C GLN A 78 -12.79 5.83 -3.16
N PRO A 79 -11.99 5.54 -2.12
CA PRO A 79 -10.68 4.95 -2.31
C PRO A 79 -10.79 3.63 -3.07
N ASP A 80 -9.91 3.47 -4.05
CA ASP A 80 -9.87 2.33 -4.95
C ASP A 80 -8.77 1.33 -4.56
N ALA A 81 -8.63 0.25 -5.34
CA ALA A 81 -7.61 -0.76 -5.12
C ALA A 81 -6.19 -0.17 -5.12
N PHE A 82 -5.95 0.89 -5.92
CA PHE A 82 -4.67 1.60 -5.92
C PHE A 82 -4.42 2.33 -4.59
N SER A 83 -5.42 3.06 -4.10
CA SER A 83 -5.33 3.79 -2.83
C SER A 83 -4.91 2.87 -1.67
N PHE A 84 -5.50 1.67 -1.61
CA PHE A 84 -5.17 0.68 -0.59
C PHE A 84 -3.83 -0.02 -0.83
N SER A 85 -3.48 -0.35 -2.07
CA SER A 85 -2.21 -1.02 -2.37
C SER A 85 -1.01 -0.14 -1.96
N VAL A 86 -1.13 1.18 -2.10
CA VAL A 86 -0.13 2.15 -1.64
C VAL A 86 0.05 2.10 -0.11
N CYS A 87 -1.04 1.99 0.66
CA CYS A 87 -0.99 1.84 2.12
C CYS A 87 -0.39 0.50 2.55
N VAL A 88 -0.72 -0.59 1.87
CA VAL A 88 -0.13 -1.90 2.16
C VAL A 88 1.36 -1.92 1.83
N THR A 89 1.77 -1.29 0.72
CA THR A 89 3.19 -1.10 0.37
C THR A 89 3.95 -0.27 1.41
N ALA A 90 3.29 0.71 2.05
CA ALA A 90 3.90 1.45 3.16
C ALA A 90 4.15 0.55 4.39
N CYS A 91 3.23 -0.40 4.63
CA CYS A 91 3.35 -1.39 5.70
C CYS A 91 4.47 -2.41 5.42
N GLU A 92 4.63 -2.84 4.17
CA GLU A 92 5.76 -3.68 3.72
C GLU A 92 7.10 -3.04 4.09
N ARG A 93 7.30 -1.78 3.69
CA ARG A 93 8.53 -1.01 3.95
C ARG A 93 8.88 -0.85 5.43
N THR A 94 7.90 -0.97 6.31
CA THR A 94 8.07 -0.80 7.76
C THR A 94 7.89 -2.11 8.53
N THR A 95 7.76 -3.25 7.84
CA THR A 95 7.51 -4.58 8.44
C THR A 95 6.27 -4.61 9.37
N ARG A 96 5.25 -3.82 9.04
CA ARG A 96 4.04 -3.65 9.85
C ARG A 96 2.90 -4.52 9.32
N TRP A 97 3.03 -5.83 9.48
CA TRP A 97 2.00 -6.80 9.07
C TRP A 97 0.60 -6.47 9.59
N ALA A 98 0.46 -6.00 10.84
CA ALA A 98 -0.84 -5.66 11.42
C ALA A 98 -1.54 -4.50 10.67
N GLY A 99 -0.75 -3.50 10.21
CA GLY A 99 -1.25 -2.42 9.36
C GLY A 99 -1.69 -2.93 7.99
N ALA A 100 -0.89 -3.80 7.37
CA ALA A 100 -1.21 -4.42 6.09
C ALA A 100 -2.52 -5.23 6.14
N LEU A 101 -2.69 -6.05 7.18
CA LEU A 101 -3.93 -6.79 7.42
C LEU A 101 -5.12 -5.85 7.68
N GLY A 102 -4.91 -4.76 8.41
CA GLY A 102 -5.92 -3.73 8.63
C GLY A 102 -6.42 -3.14 7.31
N SER A 103 -5.51 -2.77 6.42
CA SER A 103 -5.84 -2.28 5.09
C SER A 103 -6.57 -3.32 4.23
N LEU A 104 -6.14 -4.59 4.24
CA LEU A 104 -6.84 -5.68 3.51
C LEU A 104 -8.26 -5.91 4.03
N ARG A 105 -8.47 -5.89 5.35
CA ARG A 105 -9.81 -6.00 5.95
C ARG A 105 -10.68 -4.81 5.56
N GLU A 106 -10.09 -3.62 5.51
CA GLU A 106 -10.80 -2.42 5.11
C GLU A 106 -11.21 -2.45 3.64
N MET A 107 -10.35 -2.96 2.74
CA MET A 107 -10.71 -3.21 1.34
C MET A 107 -11.94 -4.12 1.23
N ARG A 108 -11.93 -5.27 1.93
CA ARG A 108 -13.06 -6.20 1.97
C ARG A 108 -14.33 -5.52 2.50
N ARG A 109 -14.23 -4.73 3.57
CA ARG A 109 -15.36 -3.96 4.13
C ARG A 109 -15.94 -2.98 3.13
N GLN A 110 -15.10 -2.37 2.31
CA GLN A 110 -15.49 -1.42 1.27
C GLN A 110 -15.84 -2.09 -0.06
N ARG A 111 -15.86 -3.43 -0.13
CA ARG A 111 -16.09 -4.20 -1.36
C ARG A 111 -15.09 -3.83 -2.49
N VAL A 112 -13.89 -3.41 -2.09
CA VAL A 112 -12.75 -3.26 -2.99
C VAL A 112 -12.00 -4.58 -2.98
N GLU A 113 -11.88 -5.22 -4.14
CA GLU A 113 -11.19 -6.49 -4.25
C GLU A 113 -9.67 -6.29 -4.16
N PRO A 114 -8.98 -6.92 -3.20
CA PRO A 114 -7.52 -6.94 -3.18
C PRO A 114 -7.01 -7.73 -4.38
N ASN A 115 -5.97 -7.22 -5.03
CA ASN A 115 -5.30 -7.88 -6.14
C ASN A 115 -4.01 -8.58 -5.68
N GLU A 116 -3.36 -9.28 -6.61
CA GLU A 116 -2.09 -9.97 -6.38
C GLU A 116 -1.03 -9.04 -5.76
N VAL A 117 -0.89 -7.82 -6.27
CA VAL A 117 0.08 -6.83 -5.77
C VAL A 117 -0.15 -6.51 -4.29
N THR A 118 -1.41 -6.32 -3.90
CA THR A 118 -1.78 -5.99 -2.52
C THR A 118 -1.47 -7.14 -1.57
N PHE A 119 -1.80 -8.37 -1.96
CA PHE A 119 -1.46 -9.55 -1.16
C PHE A 119 0.05 -9.78 -1.07
N ASN A 120 0.78 -9.63 -2.18
CA ASN A 120 2.24 -9.78 -2.20
C ASN A 120 2.91 -8.81 -1.22
N ALA A 121 2.51 -7.53 -1.22
CA ALA A 121 3.00 -6.54 -0.29
C ALA A 121 2.64 -6.88 1.18
N ALA A 122 1.42 -7.37 1.43
CA ALA A 122 1.01 -7.79 2.76
C ALA A 122 1.80 -9.00 3.28
N ILE A 123 2.06 -9.99 2.43
CA ILE A 123 2.88 -11.17 2.77
C ILE A 123 4.31 -10.76 3.08
N ARG A 124 4.91 -9.87 2.27
CA ARG A 124 6.26 -9.33 2.53
C ARG A 124 6.32 -8.53 3.84
N ALA A 125 5.26 -7.82 4.20
CA ALA A 125 5.18 -7.15 5.50
C ALA A 125 5.22 -8.14 6.69
N CYS A 126 4.97 -9.43 6.45
CA CYS A 126 4.97 -10.52 7.44
C CYS A 126 6.31 -11.26 7.54
N GLU A 127 7.44 -10.66 7.16
CA GLU A 127 8.77 -11.32 7.13
C GLU A 127 9.15 -12.04 8.43
N ALA A 128 8.79 -11.51 9.60
CA ALA A 128 9.05 -12.16 10.90
C ALA A 128 7.87 -13.00 11.43
N PHE A 129 6.79 -13.13 10.65
CA PHE A 129 5.51 -13.71 11.09
C PHE A 129 4.98 -14.72 10.06
N PRO A 130 5.61 -15.91 9.97
CA PRO A 130 5.33 -16.90 8.94
C PRO A 130 3.90 -17.43 8.98
N ASP A 131 3.31 -17.57 10.17
CA ASP A 131 1.92 -18.05 10.31
C ASP A 131 0.93 -17.07 9.68
N VAL A 132 1.20 -15.76 9.78
CA VAL A 132 0.37 -14.73 9.15
C VAL A 132 0.58 -14.73 7.63
N ALA A 133 1.82 -14.90 7.17
CA ALA A 133 2.15 -15.03 5.74
C ALA A 133 1.44 -16.23 5.10
N LEU A 134 1.46 -17.40 5.76
CA LEU A 134 0.76 -18.60 5.32
C LEU A 134 -0.77 -18.42 5.32
N GLY A 135 -1.31 -17.77 6.35
CA GLY A 135 -2.73 -17.42 6.39
C GLY A 135 -3.15 -16.53 5.20
N LEU A 136 -2.31 -15.55 4.83
CA LEU A 136 -2.55 -14.71 3.66
C LEU A 136 -2.48 -15.49 2.33
N LEU A 137 -1.58 -16.47 2.22
CA LEU A 137 -1.53 -17.36 1.06
C LEU A 137 -2.80 -18.23 0.92
N ALA A 138 -3.33 -18.72 2.05
CA ALA A 138 -4.58 -19.46 2.07
C ALA A 138 -5.76 -18.56 1.66
N ASP A 139 -5.80 -17.33 2.18
CA ASP A 139 -6.79 -16.32 1.81
C ASP A 139 -6.75 -15.97 0.31
N MET A 140 -5.56 -15.89 -0.30
CA MET A 140 -5.43 -15.71 -1.76
C MET A 140 -6.05 -16.87 -2.54
N GLY A 141 -5.81 -18.11 -2.10
CA GLY A 141 -6.40 -19.30 -2.70
C GLY A 141 -7.92 -19.32 -2.60
N ALA A 142 -8.47 -18.98 -1.42
CA ALA A 142 -9.91 -18.86 -1.22
C ALA A 142 -10.53 -17.75 -2.10
N ALA A 143 -9.80 -16.67 -2.35
CA ALA A 143 -10.20 -15.59 -3.24
C ALA A 143 -9.96 -15.90 -4.74
N SER A 144 -9.47 -17.10 -5.08
CA SER A 144 -9.11 -17.49 -6.45
C SER A 144 -8.12 -16.54 -7.13
N ILE A 145 -7.25 -15.91 -6.34
CA ILE A 145 -6.17 -15.04 -6.84
C ILE A 145 -4.96 -15.93 -7.13
N PRO A 146 -4.38 -15.88 -8.34
CA PRO A 146 -3.23 -16.68 -8.68
C PRO A 146 -2.05 -16.34 -7.76
N LYS A 147 -1.39 -17.38 -7.23
CA LYS A 147 -0.12 -17.22 -6.51
C LYS A 147 0.99 -17.19 -7.55
N SER A 148 1.78 -16.14 -7.59
CA SER A 148 2.95 -16.07 -8.44
C SER A 148 4.21 -16.49 -7.69
N ILE A 149 5.30 -16.69 -8.43
CA ILE A 149 6.62 -16.93 -7.84
C ILE A 149 7.02 -15.81 -6.87
N ILE A 150 6.53 -14.58 -7.10
CA ILE A 150 6.77 -13.43 -6.21
C ILE A 150 6.08 -13.65 -4.86
N THR A 151 4.82 -14.10 -4.88
CA THR A 151 4.03 -14.42 -3.68
C THR A 151 4.71 -15.52 -2.85
N VAL A 152 5.16 -16.57 -3.53
CA VAL A 152 5.79 -17.74 -2.92
C VAL A 152 7.15 -17.36 -2.34
N ASN A 153 8.00 -16.66 -3.10
CA ASN A 153 9.28 -16.17 -2.61
C ASN A 153 9.14 -15.28 -1.36
N ALA A 154 8.13 -14.40 -1.33
CA ALA A 154 7.86 -13.58 -0.16
C ALA A 154 7.54 -14.43 1.09
N ALA A 155 6.72 -15.47 0.94
CA ALA A 155 6.42 -16.39 2.03
C ALA A 155 7.61 -17.26 2.44
N LEU A 156 8.44 -17.69 1.48
CA LEU A 156 9.69 -18.43 1.75
C LEU A 156 10.67 -17.57 2.55
N HIS A 157 10.82 -16.29 2.22
CA HIS A 157 11.62 -15.35 3.00
C HIS A 157 11.10 -15.27 4.45
N ALA A 158 9.78 -15.20 4.65
CA ALA A 158 9.20 -15.19 5.98
C ALA A 158 9.44 -16.50 6.77
N LEU A 159 9.36 -17.65 6.11
CA LEU A 159 9.60 -18.97 6.71
C LEU A 159 11.08 -19.21 7.06
N GLY A 160 11.98 -18.75 6.19
CA GLY A 160 13.43 -18.85 6.37
C GLY A 160 13.94 -17.92 7.47
N ALA A 161 13.41 -16.69 7.53
CA ALA A 161 13.84 -15.69 8.51
C ALA A 161 13.35 -16.00 9.93
N ALA A 162 12.14 -16.56 10.08
CA ALA A 162 11.50 -16.58 11.40
C ALA A 162 12.00 -17.70 12.32
N LEU A 163 12.14 -18.95 11.87
CA LEU A 163 12.43 -20.08 12.78
C LEU A 163 13.10 -21.29 12.10
N GLY A 164 13.68 -21.11 10.90
CA GLY A 164 14.28 -22.23 10.16
C GLY A 164 13.25 -23.29 9.74
N ARG A 165 12.01 -22.88 9.41
CA ARG A 165 10.90 -23.74 8.96
C ARG A 165 11.09 -24.22 7.52
N TRP A 166 12.27 -24.73 7.20
CA TRP A 166 12.68 -25.13 5.86
C TRP A 166 11.84 -26.27 5.28
N ALA A 167 11.31 -27.16 6.12
CA ALA A 167 10.43 -28.25 5.66
C ALA A 167 9.14 -27.72 5.04
N GLU A 168 8.52 -26.69 5.63
CA GLU A 168 7.31 -26.05 5.09
C GLU A 168 7.64 -25.18 3.88
N ALA A 169 8.80 -24.55 3.87
CA ALA A 169 9.32 -23.83 2.71
C ALA A 169 9.52 -24.77 1.50
N LEU A 170 10.08 -25.96 1.72
CA LEU A 170 10.26 -26.99 0.68
C LEU A 170 8.91 -27.52 0.17
N TRP A 171 7.94 -27.72 1.06
CA TRP A 171 6.59 -28.12 0.67
C TRP A 171 5.94 -27.05 -0.23
N LEU A 172 6.02 -25.77 0.17
CA LEU A 172 5.47 -24.67 -0.62
C LEU A 172 6.12 -24.55 -2.00
N LEU A 173 7.44 -24.79 -2.11
CA LEU A 173 8.15 -24.86 -3.39
C LEU A 173 7.64 -26.03 -4.26
N SER A 174 7.42 -27.20 -3.66
CA SER A 174 6.93 -28.38 -4.38
C SER A 174 5.52 -28.23 -4.96
N GLU A 175 4.66 -27.40 -4.34
CA GLU A 175 3.34 -27.07 -4.89
C GLU A 175 3.42 -26.21 -6.16
N VAL A 176 4.46 -25.38 -6.28
CA VAL A 176 4.55 -24.32 -7.30
C VAL A 176 5.40 -24.78 -8.49
N GLU A 177 6.44 -25.57 -8.22
CA GLU A 177 7.26 -26.22 -9.22
C GLU A 177 7.31 -27.73 -8.92
N PRO A 178 6.35 -28.53 -9.43
CA PRO A 178 6.29 -29.97 -9.17
C PRO A 178 7.50 -30.77 -9.70
N GLY A 179 8.48 -30.12 -10.34
CA GLY A 179 9.72 -30.72 -10.85
C GLY A 179 10.96 -30.49 -9.98
N LEU A 180 10.87 -29.80 -8.83
CA LEU A 180 12.03 -29.39 -8.03
C LEU A 180 12.38 -30.36 -6.87
N LEU A 181 11.93 -31.60 -6.94
CA LEU A 181 12.28 -32.63 -5.96
C LEU A 181 13.76 -33.06 -6.16
N PHE A 182 14.57 -32.84 -5.11
CA PHE A 182 15.85 -33.54 -4.92
C PHE A 182 15.61 -35.02 -4.61
#